data_AF-A0A3B8VXG3-F1
#
_entry.id   AF-A0A3B8VXG3-F1
#
_cell.length_a   1.000
_cell.length_b   1.000
_cell.length_c   1.000
_cell.angle_alpha   90.00
_cell.angle_beta   90.00
_cell.angle_gamma   90.00
#
_symmetry.space_group_name_H-M   'P 1'
#
loop_
_entity.id
_entity.type
_entity.pdbx_description
1 polymer ?
#
loop_
_entity_poly.entity_id
_entity_poly.type
_entity_poly.pdbx_seq_one_letter_code
_entity_poly.pdbx_strand_id
1 'polypeptide(L)'
;MAVTYNHAQELPQSPSQWSTFVSSDKNLLVEHTLLKQSFENEASDQWEYTTDGTVVSLSTYGINKIDGDKALKLTRNQTFTLETIPTAPYLDYYRQCKNSSRSCRSGASDYAFFIDHIRIVGRANMFTMTTTQGDWNSSGSWTHNRPNAHTSVLVAHNTEIGTHEKCNNLHVGNAALRINSNGNLLVSDNLVIHSQTNSSTNPAFYNEGGLSIQNNLEFHITFDQKAKWVFVSFPHDVYIDDIDNNWSLGDAATTTGGNKFYVRKYNSDKRASDGSSGWQVISTSEVNSTTPLFERNKGYLVAIDQTATEETLPVYIHNEKLTPAFASNATVAISAALHNSNANSEHSGWSLMGNPFPAAITVDYLLSTLGTGYELFSFDGNEYIKLESGNGHIIKPFGAFFIKATQAKTISLNNQKSV
;
A
#
# COMPACT_ATOMS: atom_id res chain seq x y z
N MET A 1 9.42 -22.23 -9.51
CA MET A 1 9.44 -21.79 -10.93
C MET A 1 10.39 -20.63 -11.06
N ALA A 2 11.12 -20.54 -12.18
CA ALA A 2 12.01 -19.42 -12.45
C ALA A 2 11.20 -18.24 -13.01
N VAL A 3 11.44 -17.05 -12.46
CA VAL A 3 10.92 -15.77 -12.95
C VAL A 3 12.10 -15.03 -13.55
N THR A 4 11.98 -14.60 -14.81
CA THR A 4 13.02 -13.81 -15.47
C THR A 4 12.52 -12.36 -15.58
N TYR A 5 13.27 -11.44 -14.98
CA TYR A 5 12.99 -10.00 -15.06
C TYR A 5 13.78 -9.43 -16.24
N ASN A 6 13.12 -8.71 -17.14
CA ASN A 6 13.79 -8.19 -18.33
C ASN A 6 14.37 -6.78 -18.18
N HIS A 7 14.12 -6.04 -17.10
CA HIS A 7 14.62 -4.67 -16.93
C HIS A 7 14.82 -4.30 -15.45
N ALA A 8 15.80 -3.44 -15.14
CA ALA A 8 15.94 -2.76 -13.85
C ALA A 8 15.53 -1.30 -14.05
N GLN A 9 14.56 -0.78 -13.28
CA GLN A 9 14.03 0.58 -13.48
C GLN A 9 13.54 1.24 -12.20
N GLU A 10 13.60 2.58 -12.20
CA GLU A 10 13.07 3.48 -11.18
C GLU A 10 11.53 3.38 -11.12
N LEU A 11 11.01 3.07 -9.94
CA LEU A 11 9.58 2.97 -9.66
C LEU A 11 8.95 4.37 -9.65
N PRO A 12 7.71 4.53 -10.15
CA PRO A 12 6.98 5.79 -10.01
C PRO A 12 6.80 6.12 -8.52
N GLN A 13 7.36 7.25 -8.10
CA GLN A 13 7.40 7.69 -6.70
C GLN A 13 6.10 8.40 -6.28
N SER A 14 5.32 8.91 -7.24
CA SER A 14 4.06 9.60 -6.97
C SER A 14 2.92 9.11 -7.87
N PRO A 15 1.65 9.13 -7.38
CA PRO A 15 0.49 8.67 -8.15
C PRO A 15 0.32 9.34 -9.52
N SER A 16 0.73 10.60 -9.67
CA SER A 16 0.59 11.36 -10.93
C SER A 16 1.48 10.82 -12.06
N GLN A 17 2.56 10.11 -11.74
CA GLN A 17 3.48 9.52 -12.72
C GLN A 17 2.96 8.19 -13.31
N TRP A 18 2.02 7.53 -12.61
CA TRP A 18 1.61 6.16 -12.94
C TRP A 18 0.95 6.04 -14.31
N SER A 19 0.07 6.98 -14.69
CA SER A 19 -0.66 6.88 -15.96
C SER A 19 0.28 6.84 -17.16
N THR A 20 1.32 7.68 -17.15
CA THR A 20 2.33 7.72 -18.21
C THR A 20 3.27 6.53 -18.13
N PHE A 21 3.69 6.14 -16.91
CA PHE A 21 4.59 5.01 -16.69
C PHE A 21 3.97 3.68 -17.14
N VAL A 22 2.75 3.40 -16.68
CA VAL A 22 2.03 2.13 -16.92
C VAL A 22 1.79 1.92 -18.41
N SER A 23 1.55 2.98 -19.19
CA SER A 23 1.37 2.91 -20.64
C SER A 23 2.67 2.93 -21.45
N SER A 24 3.84 3.06 -20.81
CA SER A 24 5.14 3.11 -21.48
C SER A 24 5.79 1.75 -21.61
N ASP A 25 6.83 1.67 -22.43
CA ASP A 25 7.74 0.51 -22.55
C ASP A 25 8.57 0.25 -21.28
N LYS A 26 8.51 1.16 -20.29
CA LYS A 26 9.07 0.99 -18.95
C LYS A 26 8.21 0.12 -18.04
N ASN A 27 6.95 -0.17 -18.40
CA ASN A 27 6.16 -1.12 -17.64
C ASN A 27 6.71 -2.53 -17.85
N LEU A 28 7.43 -3.01 -16.84
CA LEU A 28 8.15 -4.27 -16.86
C LEU A 28 7.24 -5.44 -17.22
N LEU A 29 7.61 -6.14 -18.29
CA LEU A 29 7.00 -7.38 -18.71
C LEU A 29 7.74 -8.55 -18.08
N VAL A 30 7.09 -9.25 -17.16
CA VAL A 30 7.64 -10.45 -16.53
C VAL A 30 7.16 -11.68 -17.29
N GLU A 31 8.12 -12.54 -17.61
CA GLU A 31 7.87 -13.89 -18.11
C GLU A 31 7.83 -14.87 -16.96
N HIS A 32 6.71 -15.58 -16.84
CA HIS A 32 6.52 -16.61 -15.83
C HIS A 32 6.24 -17.95 -16.49
N THR A 33 7.03 -18.97 -16.14
CA THR A 33 6.71 -20.35 -16.52
C THR A 33 5.53 -20.82 -15.69
N LEU A 34 4.34 -20.87 -16.30
CA LEU A 34 3.08 -21.22 -15.63
C LEU A 34 2.98 -22.71 -15.35
N LEU A 35 3.41 -23.49 -16.34
CA LEU A 35 3.42 -24.94 -16.32
C LEU A 35 4.69 -25.39 -17.03
N LYS A 36 5.30 -26.44 -16.50
CA LYS A 36 6.43 -27.13 -17.11
C LYS A 36 6.11 -28.62 -17.14
N GLN A 37 6.47 -29.25 -18.25
CA GLN A 37 6.57 -30.70 -18.36
C GLN A 37 7.93 -31.06 -18.94
N SER A 38 8.79 -31.65 -18.11
CA SER A 38 10.14 -32.15 -18.45
C SER A 38 10.22 -33.67 -18.56
N PHE A 39 9.16 -34.41 -18.22
CA PHE A 39 9.13 -35.88 -18.28
C PHE A 39 10.15 -36.58 -17.36
N GLU A 40 10.69 -35.84 -16.39
CA GLU A 40 11.69 -36.34 -15.45
C GLU A 40 11.05 -37.06 -14.26
N ASN A 41 9.76 -36.82 -14.04
CA ASN A 41 8.99 -37.17 -12.85
C ASN A 41 9.42 -36.33 -11.64
N GLU A 42 9.63 -35.04 -11.89
CA GLU A 42 10.05 -34.04 -10.90
C GLU A 42 8.84 -33.27 -10.35
N ALA A 43 8.97 -32.64 -9.18
CA ALA A 43 7.90 -31.80 -8.61
C ALA A 43 7.52 -30.59 -9.50
N SER A 44 8.37 -30.23 -10.47
CA SER A 44 8.09 -29.19 -11.46
C SER A 44 7.26 -29.67 -12.65
N ASP A 45 7.09 -30.99 -12.82
CA ASP A 45 6.25 -31.62 -13.84
C ASP A 45 4.79 -31.56 -13.38
N GLN A 46 4.12 -30.45 -13.71
CA GLN A 46 2.82 -30.09 -13.13
C GLN A 46 1.66 -30.24 -14.12
N TRP A 47 1.91 -30.83 -15.27
CA TRP A 47 0.95 -30.86 -16.36
C TRP A 47 0.60 -32.30 -16.73
N GLU A 48 -0.66 -32.66 -16.52
CA GLU A 48 -1.24 -33.89 -17.02
C GLU A 48 -1.23 -33.91 -18.55
N TYR A 49 -0.91 -35.08 -19.11
CA TYR A 49 -0.82 -35.28 -20.56
C TYR A 49 -1.21 -36.70 -20.94
N THR A 50 -1.67 -36.85 -22.18
CA THR A 50 -1.91 -38.15 -22.80
C THR A 50 -0.99 -38.30 -24.00
N THR A 51 -0.46 -39.50 -24.21
CA THR A 51 0.44 -39.74 -25.34
C THR A 51 0.46 -41.20 -25.76
N ASP A 52 0.65 -41.41 -27.06
CA ASP A 52 0.98 -42.71 -27.65
C ASP A 52 2.49 -42.92 -27.76
N GLY A 53 3.28 -41.91 -27.35
CA GLY A 53 4.73 -41.92 -27.33
C GLY A 53 5.32 -42.65 -26.12
N THR A 54 6.63 -42.54 -25.95
CA THR A 54 7.33 -43.19 -24.83
C THR A 54 8.33 -42.24 -24.21
N VAL A 55 8.31 -42.11 -22.88
CA VAL A 55 9.37 -41.41 -22.15
C VAL A 55 10.61 -42.30 -22.13
N VAL A 56 11.75 -41.76 -22.57
CA VAL A 56 13.01 -42.52 -22.71
C VAL A 56 14.18 -41.76 -22.13
N SER A 57 15.19 -42.49 -21.67
CA SER A 57 16.50 -41.91 -21.33
C SER A 57 17.26 -41.53 -22.59
N LEU A 58 17.77 -40.31 -22.61
CA LEU A 58 18.44 -39.69 -23.75
C LEU A 58 19.84 -40.25 -24.00
N SER A 59 20.51 -40.67 -22.93
CA SER A 59 21.82 -41.32 -22.97
C SER A 59 21.81 -42.59 -23.85
N THR A 60 20.70 -43.34 -23.84
CA THR A 60 20.47 -44.52 -24.71
C THR A 60 20.53 -44.18 -26.20
N TYR A 61 20.30 -42.91 -26.56
CA TYR A 61 20.31 -42.41 -27.93
C TYR A 61 21.53 -41.51 -28.23
N GLY A 62 22.47 -41.39 -27.29
CA GLY A 62 23.67 -40.55 -27.42
C GLY A 62 23.37 -39.05 -27.47
N ILE A 63 22.29 -38.60 -26.83
CA ILE A 63 21.86 -37.20 -26.77
C ILE A 63 22.25 -36.62 -25.41
N ASN A 64 23.18 -35.64 -25.38
CA ASN A 64 23.80 -35.15 -24.15
C ASN A 64 23.73 -33.61 -23.97
N LYS A 65 22.86 -32.90 -24.70
CA LYS A 65 22.82 -31.41 -24.74
C LYS A 65 21.43 -30.81 -24.47
N ILE A 66 20.74 -31.28 -23.44
CA ILE A 66 19.41 -30.77 -23.07
C ILE A 66 19.23 -30.68 -21.54
N ASP A 67 18.12 -30.09 -21.08
CA ASP A 67 17.86 -29.81 -19.66
C ASP A 67 17.26 -31.04 -18.95
N GLY A 68 18.03 -32.13 -18.85
CA GLY A 68 17.59 -33.39 -18.24
C GLY A 68 18.19 -34.65 -18.86
N ASP A 69 17.80 -35.80 -18.33
CA ASP A 69 18.19 -37.15 -18.75
C ASP A 69 17.07 -37.91 -19.49
N LYS A 70 15.82 -37.43 -19.43
CA LYS A 70 14.65 -38.02 -20.08
C LYS A 70 13.99 -37.06 -21.09
N ALA A 71 13.29 -37.65 -22.04
CA ALA A 71 12.48 -36.93 -23.02
C ALA A 71 11.31 -37.79 -23.50
N LEU A 72 10.25 -37.14 -23.97
CA LEU A 72 9.19 -37.83 -24.71
C LEU A 72 9.65 -38.10 -26.13
N LYS A 73 9.74 -39.39 -26.50
CA LYS A 73 10.00 -39.86 -27.86
C LYS A 73 8.67 -40.07 -28.59
N LEU A 74 8.55 -39.42 -29.74
CA LEU A 74 7.43 -39.59 -30.68
C LEU A 74 7.93 -40.07 -32.04
N THR A 75 7.31 -41.10 -32.58
CA THR A 75 7.52 -41.61 -33.95
C THR A 75 6.34 -41.22 -34.84
N ARG A 76 6.39 -41.63 -36.12
CA ARG A 76 5.37 -41.27 -37.11
C ARG A 76 3.96 -41.65 -36.64
N ASN A 77 3.02 -40.70 -36.73
CA ASN A 77 1.61 -40.83 -36.35
C ASN A 77 1.32 -41.01 -34.85
N GLN A 78 2.32 -40.92 -33.97
CA GLN A 78 2.07 -40.87 -32.53
C GLN A 78 1.62 -39.46 -32.12
N THR A 79 0.72 -39.39 -31.15
CA THR A 79 0.22 -38.13 -30.65
C THR A 79 0.64 -37.88 -29.22
N PHE A 80 0.68 -36.60 -28.89
CA PHE A 80 0.87 -36.09 -27.54
C PHE A 80 -0.10 -34.93 -27.38
N THR A 81 -0.98 -35.06 -26.40
CA THR A 81 -2.03 -34.09 -26.11
C THR A 81 -1.86 -33.59 -24.67
N LEU A 82 -1.81 -32.27 -24.55
CA LEU A 82 -1.80 -31.56 -23.28
C LEU A 82 -3.24 -31.17 -22.94
N GLU A 83 -3.66 -31.37 -21.68
CA GLU A 83 -4.97 -30.89 -21.23
C GLU A 83 -5.06 -29.35 -21.24
N THR A 84 -6.28 -28.83 -21.42
CA THR A 84 -6.59 -27.41 -21.60
C THR A 84 -6.13 -26.55 -20.42
N ILE A 85 -5.64 -25.35 -20.73
CA ILE A 85 -4.96 -24.44 -19.80
C ILE A 85 -5.97 -23.46 -19.16
N PRO A 86 -5.90 -23.18 -17.85
CA PRO A 86 -6.52 -21.99 -17.28
C PRO A 86 -5.72 -20.75 -17.74
N THR A 87 -6.29 -19.95 -18.64
CA THR A 87 -5.59 -18.84 -19.33
C THR A 87 -5.64 -17.48 -18.62
N ALA A 88 -6.27 -17.38 -17.45
CA ALA A 88 -6.31 -16.15 -16.68
C ALA A 88 -5.19 -16.12 -15.62
N PRO A 89 -4.43 -15.01 -15.44
CA PRO A 89 -4.60 -13.66 -15.98
C PRO A 89 -3.35 -13.12 -16.72
N TYR A 90 -2.88 -13.76 -17.82
CA TYR A 90 -1.69 -13.31 -18.57
C TYR A 90 -2.05 -12.60 -19.88
N LEU A 91 -1.26 -11.60 -20.30
CA LEU A 91 -1.50 -10.75 -21.49
C LEU A 91 -1.44 -11.57 -22.78
N ASP A 92 -0.39 -12.37 -22.88
CA ASP A 92 -0.24 -13.42 -23.85
C ASP A 92 0.36 -14.65 -23.14
N TYR A 93 0.27 -15.77 -23.84
CA TYR A 93 1.01 -16.96 -23.47
C TYR A 93 1.63 -17.52 -24.73
N TYR A 94 2.87 -17.96 -24.63
CA TYR A 94 3.48 -18.75 -25.67
C TYR A 94 3.89 -20.10 -25.13
N ARG A 95 3.74 -21.10 -26.00
CA ARG A 95 4.22 -22.46 -25.74
C ARG A 95 5.65 -22.53 -26.22
N GLN A 96 6.57 -22.75 -25.29
CA GLN A 96 7.95 -23.06 -25.62
C GLN A 96 8.12 -24.56 -25.59
N CYS A 97 8.32 -25.16 -26.78
CA CYS A 97 8.70 -26.55 -26.91
C CYS A 97 10.19 -26.58 -27.27
N LYS A 98 11.02 -27.12 -26.39
CA LYS A 98 12.44 -27.34 -26.67
C LYS A 98 12.60 -28.78 -27.15
N ASN A 99 13.03 -28.92 -28.41
CA ASN A 99 13.39 -30.20 -28.96
C ASN A 99 14.88 -30.44 -28.79
N SER A 100 15.29 -31.70 -28.59
CA SER A 100 16.71 -32.01 -28.67
C SER A 100 17.24 -31.73 -30.08
N SER A 101 18.45 -31.17 -30.17
CA SER A 101 19.08 -30.69 -31.40
C SER A 101 19.46 -31.79 -32.41
N ARG A 102 19.07 -33.04 -32.17
CA ARG A 102 19.35 -34.19 -33.04
C ARG A 102 18.05 -34.96 -33.30
N SER A 103 17.55 -34.88 -34.52
CA SER A 103 16.77 -35.98 -35.08
C SER A 103 17.69 -37.20 -35.13
N CYS A 104 17.46 -38.17 -34.25
CA CYS A 104 18.29 -39.35 -34.17
C CYS A 104 17.80 -40.35 -35.22
N ARG A 105 18.63 -40.65 -36.24
CA ARG A 105 18.42 -41.85 -37.06
C ARG A 105 18.66 -43.08 -36.19
N SER A 106 17.61 -43.70 -35.68
CA SER A 106 17.69 -45.07 -35.16
C SER A 106 17.24 -46.04 -36.25
N GLY A 107 18.17 -46.50 -37.09
CA GLY A 107 17.87 -47.51 -38.12
C GLY A 107 17.00 -47.00 -39.28
N ALA A 108 16.94 -47.82 -40.34
CA ALA A 108 16.61 -47.40 -41.71
C ALA A 108 15.13 -47.06 -42.03
N SER A 109 14.27 -46.73 -41.05
CA SER A 109 12.87 -46.38 -41.38
C SER A 109 12.10 -45.45 -40.43
N ASP A 110 12.57 -45.15 -39.22
CA ASP A 110 11.77 -44.37 -38.26
C ASP A 110 12.46 -43.08 -37.81
N TYR A 111 11.92 -41.94 -38.26
CA TYR A 111 12.26 -40.63 -37.70
C TYR A 111 11.56 -40.47 -36.34
N ALA A 112 12.35 -40.23 -35.30
CA ALA A 112 11.84 -39.94 -33.96
C ALA A 112 12.13 -38.49 -33.56
N PHE A 113 11.14 -37.83 -32.96
CA PHE A 113 11.24 -36.53 -32.32
C PHE A 113 11.39 -36.74 -30.81
N PHE A 114 12.30 -36.00 -30.19
CA PHE A 114 12.52 -36.03 -28.74
C PHE A 114 12.22 -34.65 -28.18
N ILE A 115 11.14 -34.58 -27.40
CA ILE A 115 10.71 -33.37 -26.69
C ILE A 115 11.40 -33.39 -25.32
N ASP A 116 12.31 -32.45 -25.11
CA ASP A 116 13.02 -32.24 -23.84
C ASP A 116 12.04 -31.75 -22.79
N HIS A 117 11.47 -30.57 -23.05
CA HIS A 117 10.44 -30.01 -22.20
C HIS A 117 9.49 -29.11 -22.97
N ILE A 118 8.30 -28.98 -22.41
CA ILE A 118 7.31 -27.99 -22.82
C ILE A 118 7.04 -27.08 -21.64
N ARG A 119 7.03 -25.78 -21.90
CA ARG A 119 6.64 -24.75 -20.93
C ARG A 119 5.54 -23.87 -21.52
N ILE A 120 4.58 -23.49 -20.68
CA ILE A 120 3.77 -22.32 -20.96
C ILE A 120 4.44 -21.16 -20.26
N VAL A 121 4.78 -20.14 -21.03
CA VAL A 121 5.27 -18.88 -20.50
C VAL A 121 4.17 -17.85 -20.65
N GLY A 122 3.69 -17.33 -19.54
CA GLY A 122 2.78 -16.19 -19.51
C GLY A 122 3.56 -14.90 -19.36
N ARG A 123 3.13 -13.85 -20.06
CA ARG A 123 3.67 -12.49 -19.86
C ARG A 123 2.65 -11.63 -19.13
N ALA A 124 3.11 -10.87 -18.15
CA ALA A 124 2.27 -9.93 -17.43
C ALA A 124 3.04 -8.64 -17.15
N ASN A 125 2.33 -7.51 -17.25
CA ASN A 125 2.85 -6.23 -16.79
C ASN A 125 2.90 -6.24 -15.25
N MET A 126 4.01 -5.78 -14.71
CA MET A 126 4.16 -5.69 -13.25
C MET A 126 3.38 -4.53 -12.65
N PHE A 127 3.01 -3.52 -13.43
CA PHE A 127 2.30 -2.35 -12.92
C PHE A 127 0.95 -2.20 -13.59
N THR A 128 -0.08 -1.99 -12.77
CA THR A 128 -1.43 -1.68 -13.24
C THR A 128 -2.07 -0.64 -12.32
N MET A 129 -3.03 0.10 -12.86
CA MET A 129 -3.82 1.04 -12.08
C MET A 129 -5.29 0.91 -12.44
N THR A 130 -6.16 1.32 -11.52
CA THR A 130 -7.60 1.29 -11.74
C THR A 130 -8.02 2.36 -12.75
N THR A 131 -8.82 2.02 -13.75
CA THR A 131 -9.29 2.95 -14.81
C THR A 131 -10.69 3.50 -14.56
N THR A 132 -11.48 2.82 -13.73
CA THR A 132 -12.86 3.18 -13.39
C THR A 132 -13.16 2.78 -11.95
N GLN A 133 -14.21 3.37 -11.38
CA GLN A 133 -14.73 2.91 -10.09
C GLN A 133 -15.39 1.53 -10.25
N GLY A 134 -15.15 0.60 -9.31
CA GLY A 134 -15.78 -0.71 -9.34
C GLY A 134 -15.19 -1.75 -8.39
N ASP A 135 -15.57 -3.01 -8.61
CA ASP A 135 -15.01 -4.15 -7.87
C ASP A 135 -13.64 -4.53 -8.43
N TRP A 136 -12.70 -4.88 -7.55
CA TRP A 136 -11.34 -5.33 -7.87
C TRP A 136 -11.28 -6.46 -8.92
N ASN A 137 -12.29 -7.33 -8.96
CA ASN A 137 -12.39 -8.43 -9.90
C ASN A 137 -12.85 -8.04 -11.31
N SER A 138 -13.30 -6.80 -11.50
CA SER A 138 -13.87 -6.35 -12.78
C SER A 138 -12.78 -6.26 -13.84
N SER A 139 -12.88 -7.10 -14.87
CA SER A 139 -11.85 -7.24 -15.91
C SER A 139 -11.59 -5.97 -16.74
N GLY A 140 -12.52 -4.99 -16.71
CA GLY A 140 -12.37 -3.69 -17.37
C GLY A 140 -11.94 -2.54 -16.45
N SER A 141 -11.72 -2.79 -15.15
CA SER A 141 -11.38 -1.75 -14.18
C SER A 141 -9.88 -1.49 -14.06
N TRP A 142 -9.05 -2.15 -14.87
CA TRP A 142 -7.60 -2.09 -14.79
C TRP A 142 -6.99 -1.64 -16.12
N THR A 143 -5.90 -0.89 -16.08
CA THR A 143 -5.13 -0.53 -17.29
C THR A 143 -4.56 -1.76 -18.00
N HIS A 144 -4.27 -2.80 -17.23
CA HIS A 144 -3.72 -4.07 -17.68
C HIS A 144 -4.47 -5.21 -16.97
N ASN A 145 -3.84 -6.36 -16.82
CA ASN A 145 -4.48 -7.51 -16.18
C ASN A 145 -4.84 -7.22 -14.72
N ARG A 146 -5.81 -8.02 -14.23
CA ARG A 146 -6.15 -8.06 -12.82
C ARG A 146 -4.89 -8.30 -11.98
N PRO A 147 -4.71 -7.57 -10.87
CA PRO A 147 -3.58 -7.76 -9.99
C PRO A 147 -3.46 -9.19 -9.47
N ASN A 148 -2.21 -9.66 -9.39
CA ASN A 148 -1.82 -10.87 -8.67
C ASN A 148 -0.62 -10.58 -7.76
N ALA A 149 -0.12 -11.57 -7.04
CA ALA A 149 0.96 -11.43 -6.05
C ALA A 149 2.28 -10.83 -6.59
N HIS A 150 2.45 -10.70 -7.91
CA HIS A 150 3.61 -10.10 -8.55
C HIS A 150 3.33 -8.71 -9.13
N THR A 151 2.09 -8.21 -9.02
CA THR A 151 1.66 -6.95 -9.60
C THR A 151 1.65 -5.84 -8.56
N SER A 152 2.36 -4.75 -8.84
CA SER A 152 2.24 -3.48 -8.14
C SER A 152 1.04 -2.68 -8.66
N VAL A 153 0.22 -2.19 -7.75
CA VAL A 153 -1.10 -1.63 -8.06
C VAL A 153 -1.20 -0.19 -7.59
N LEU A 154 -1.76 0.70 -8.41
CA LEU A 154 -2.28 2.00 -7.96
C LEU A 154 -3.81 2.01 -8.00
N VAL A 155 -4.41 2.26 -6.84
CA VAL A 155 -5.83 2.61 -6.73
C VAL A 155 -5.97 4.10 -7.03
N ALA A 156 -6.40 4.41 -8.24
CA ALA A 156 -6.65 5.75 -8.76
C ALA A 156 -8.16 6.08 -8.87
N HIS A 157 -9.03 5.07 -8.71
CA HIS A 157 -10.48 5.19 -8.69
C HIS A 157 -11.05 4.33 -7.57
N ASN A 158 -12.24 4.69 -7.08
CA ASN A 158 -12.87 4.01 -5.95
C ASN A 158 -13.02 2.51 -6.23
N THR A 159 -12.42 1.69 -5.39
CA THR A 159 -12.32 0.24 -5.61
C THR A 159 -12.79 -0.54 -4.39
N GLU A 160 -13.55 -1.60 -4.62
CA GLU A 160 -14.02 -2.52 -3.58
C GLU A 160 -13.42 -3.92 -3.75
N ILE A 161 -13.06 -4.54 -2.63
CA ILE A 161 -12.59 -5.93 -2.55
C ILE A 161 -13.66 -6.72 -1.80
N GLY A 162 -14.43 -7.54 -2.52
CA GLY A 162 -15.44 -8.44 -1.94
C GLY A 162 -14.97 -9.88 -1.73
N THR A 163 -13.79 -10.25 -2.21
CA THR A 163 -13.26 -11.62 -2.27
C THR A 163 -11.80 -11.70 -1.82
N HIS A 164 -11.17 -12.86 -1.97
CA HIS A 164 -9.76 -13.07 -1.64
C HIS A 164 -8.87 -12.58 -2.77
N GLU A 165 -8.19 -11.48 -2.54
CA GLU A 165 -7.34 -10.77 -3.50
C GLU A 165 -5.89 -10.68 -3.02
N LYS A 166 -4.99 -10.50 -3.98
CA LYS A 166 -3.57 -10.33 -3.69
C LYS A 166 -2.86 -9.44 -4.71
N CYS A 167 -1.87 -8.70 -4.22
CA CYS A 167 -0.96 -7.89 -5.02
C CYS A 167 0.46 -7.98 -4.47
N ASN A 168 1.44 -7.46 -5.21
CA ASN A 168 2.81 -7.28 -4.73
C ASN A 168 2.89 -6.03 -3.85
N ASN A 169 2.95 -4.85 -4.48
CA ASN A 169 2.84 -3.55 -3.82
C ASN A 169 1.45 -2.96 -4.08
N LEU A 170 0.92 -2.23 -3.11
CA LEU A 170 -0.34 -1.53 -3.23
C LEU A 170 -0.16 -0.06 -2.90
N HIS A 171 -0.48 0.81 -3.84
CA HIS A 171 -0.50 2.26 -3.65
C HIS A 171 -1.96 2.72 -3.65
N VAL A 172 -2.39 3.38 -2.59
CA VAL A 172 -3.67 4.08 -2.51
C VAL A 172 -3.39 5.54 -2.83
N GLY A 173 -3.77 5.97 -4.04
CA GLY A 173 -3.63 7.35 -4.50
C GLY A 173 -4.82 8.21 -4.07
N ASN A 174 -5.26 9.13 -4.92
CA ASN A 174 -6.36 10.06 -4.62
C ASN A 174 -7.76 9.42 -4.73
N ALA A 175 -7.91 8.17 -4.31
CA ALA A 175 -9.17 7.41 -4.39
C ALA A 175 -9.39 6.52 -3.17
N ALA A 176 -10.61 5.97 -3.06
CA ALA A 176 -10.95 5.05 -1.99
C ALA A 176 -10.63 3.59 -2.36
N LEU A 177 -10.02 2.84 -1.45
CA LEU A 177 -9.99 1.39 -1.47
C LEU A 177 -10.76 0.85 -0.26
N ARG A 178 -11.70 -0.06 -0.49
CA ARG A 178 -12.47 -0.71 0.56
C ARG A 178 -12.31 -2.22 0.51
N ILE A 179 -11.90 -2.80 1.63
CA ILE A 179 -11.99 -4.24 1.86
C ILE A 179 -13.31 -4.48 2.59
N ASN A 180 -14.27 -5.12 1.92
CA ASN A 180 -15.56 -5.47 2.50
C ASN A 180 -15.38 -6.61 3.52
N SER A 181 -16.38 -6.84 4.38
CA SER A 181 -16.31 -7.86 5.45
C SER A 181 -16.01 -9.30 4.98
N ASN A 182 -16.39 -9.66 3.76
CA ASN A 182 -16.07 -10.96 3.15
C ASN A 182 -14.77 -10.95 2.34
N GLY A 183 -14.19 -9.77 2.13
CA GLY A 183 -12.96 -9.56 1.39
C GLY A 183 -11.73 -9.87 2.23
N ASN A 184 -10.68 -10.35 1.56
CA ASN A 184 -9.38 -10.56 2.16
C ASN A 184 -8.32 -10.06 1.18
N LEU A 185 -7.44 -9.16 1.62
CA LEU A 185 -6.35 -8.65 0.80
C LEU A 185 -5.00 -9.06 1.37
N LEU A 186 -4.19 -9.71 0.54
CA LEU A 186 -2.78 -9.94 0.77
C LEU A 186 -1.93 -8.96 -0.06
N VAL A 187 -1.15 -8.13 0.61
CA VAL A 187 -0.10 -7.30 0.01
C VAL A 187 1.24 -7.98 0.30
N SER A 188 1.87 -8.51 -0.75
CA SER A 188 3.08 -9.35 -0.63
C SER A 188 4.34 -8.55 -0.30
N ASP A 189 4.27 -7.22 -0.46
CA ASP A 189 5.35 -6.29 -0.17
C ASP A 189 4.75 -5.08 0.59
N ASN A 190 4.79 -3.86 0.04
CA ASN A 190 4.39 -2.65 0.76
C ASN A 190 2.96 -2.19 0.43
N LEU A 191 2.23 -1.72 1.45
CA LEU A 191 1.03 -0.91 1.29
C LEU A 191 1.41 0.56 1.50
N VAL A 192 1.25 1.39 0.48
CA VAL A 192 1.58 2.82 0.49
C VAL A 192 0.30 3.64 0.40
N ILE A 193 0.08 4.56 1.34
CA ILE A 193 -1.04 5.50 1.33
C ILE A 193 -0.50 6.91 1.05
N HIS A 194 -0.88 7.47 -0.09
CA HIS A 194 -0.40 8.77 -0.57
C HIS A 194 -1.36 9.88 -0.16
N SER A 195 -0.93 10.88 0.60
CA SER A 195 -1.75 12.02 1.00
C SER A 195 -1.11 13.35 0.58
N GLN A 196 -1.96 14.33 0.30
CA GLN A 196 -1.55 15.69 -0.04
C GLN A 196 -2.22 16.69 0.90
N THR A 197 -1.43 17.61 1.47
CA THR A 197 -1.89 18.46 2.58
C THR A 197 -3.05 19.40 2.21
N ASN A 198 -3.21 19.76 0.95
CA ASN A 198 -4.24 20.68 0.45
C ASN A 198 -5.24 20.02 -0.50
N SER A 199 -5.12 18.73 -0.82
CA SER A 199 -5.99 18.09 -1.81
C SER A 199 -7.44 18.03 -1.33
N SER A 200 -8.37 18.25 -2.27
CA SER A 200 -9.80 18.00 -2.10
C SER A 200 -10.15 16.51 -2.23
N THR A 201 -9.31 15.73 -2.92
CA THR A 201 -9.43 14.28 -3.09
C THR A 201 -8.25 13.60 -2.39
N ASN A 202 -8.50 13.13 -1.17
CA ASN A 202 -7.51 12.38 -0.40
C ASN A 202 -7.72 10.87 -0.54
N PRO A 203 -6.67 10.05 -0.32
CA PRO A 203 -6.81 8.61 -0.23
C PRO A 203 -7.82 8.25 0.85
N ALA A 204 -8.57 7.17 0.64
CA ALA A 204 -9.37 6.61 1.72
C ALA A 204 -9.19 5.09 1.73
N PHE A 205 -8.64 4.55 2.81
CA PHE A 205 -8.49 3.12 2.98
C PHE A 205 -9.44 2.65 4.09
N TYR A 206 -10.41 1.80 3.71
CA TYR A 206 -11.41 1.23 4.60
C TYR A 206 -11.18 -0.27 4.73
N ASN A 207 -11.10 -0.78 5.95
CA ASN A 207 -10.90 -2.20 6.21
C ASN A 207 -11.99 -2.79 7.11
N GLU A 208 -12.94 -3.51 6.51
CA GLU A 208 -13.98 -4.27 7.21
C GLU A 208 -13.69 -5.80 7.19
N GLY A 209 -12.74 -6.24 6.35
CA GLY A 209 -12.39 -7.65 6.14
C GLY A 209 -11.00 -8.00 6.64
N GLY A 210 -10.34 -8.94 5.95
CA GLY A 210 -8.95 -9.31 6.26
C GLY A 210 -7.93 -8.51 5.47
N LEU A 211 -6.87 -8.07 6.15
CA LEU A 211 -5.72 -7.41 5.55
C LEU A 211 -4.44 -8.05 6.07
N SER A 212 -3.53 -8.42 5.18
CA SER A 212 -2.18 -8.87 5.50
C SER A 212 -1.17 -8.11 4.64
N ILE A 213 -0.22 -7.45 5.31
CA ILE A 213 0.89 -6.73 4.68
C ILE A 213 2.17 -7.45 5.08
N GLN A 214 2.95 -7.90 4.11
CA GLN A 214 4.13 -8.73 4.39
C GLN A 214 5.39 -7.92 4.65
N ASN A 215 5.50 -6.67 4.16
CA ASN A 215 6.67 -5.82 4.39
C ASN A 215 6.33 -4.56 5.20
N ASN A 216 6.11 -3.41 4.57
CA ASN A 216 5.83 -2.16 5.27
C ASN A 216 4.45 -1.59 4.95
N LEU A 217 3.85 -0.93 5.94
CA LEU A 217 2.84 0.10 5.70
C LEU A 217 3.55 1.44 5.60
N GLU A 218 3.33 2.16 4.51
CA GLU A 218 3.97 3.45 4.26
C GLU A 218 2.94 4.57 4.18
N PHE A 219 3.26 5.70 4.79
CA PHE A 219 2.53 6.96 4.61
C PHE A 219 3.40 7.93 3.86
N HIS A 220 2.94 8.37 2.69
CA HIS A 220 3.65 9.34 1.87
C HIS A 220 2.88 10.65 1.93
N ILE A 221 3.35 11.59 2.75
CA ILE A 221 2.70 12.89 2.95
C ILE A 221 3.39 13.94 2.08
N THR A 222 2.73 14.37 1.00
CA THR A 222 3.22 15.45 0.14
C THR A 222 2.74 16.80 0.64
N PHE A 223 3.69 17.71 0.88
CA PHE A 223 3.45 19.08 1.30
C PHE A 223 3.37 19.99 0.08
N ASP A 224 2.23 20.67 -0.07
CA ASP A 224 2.02 21.52 -1.25
C ASP A 224 2.79 22.85 -1.20
N GLN A 225 3.28 23.21 -0.01
CA GLN A 225 4.08 24.40 0.21
C GLN A 225 5.17 24.10 1.24
N LYS A 226 6.41 24.46 0.88
CA LYS A 226 7.55 24.48 1.80
C LYS A 226 7.43 25.67 2.76
N ALA A 227 8.09 25.59 3.92
CA ALA A 227 8.09 26.61 4.97
C ALA A 227 6.70 26.99 5.51
N LYS A 228 5.70 26.12 5.35
CA LYS A 228 4.35 26.33 5.86
C LYS A 228 3.96 25.23 6.85
N TRP A 229 3.41 25.66 7.98
CA TRP A 229 2.85 24.75 8.98
C TRP A 229 1.52 24.19 8.48
N VAL A 230 1.40 22.86 8.48
CA VAL A 230 0.19 22.13 8.14
C VAL A 230 -0.16 21.14 9.25
N PHE A 231 -1.45 20.91 9.46
CA PHE A 231 -1.93 19.95 10.44
C PHE A 231 -1.78 18.54 9.89
N VAL A 232 -1.04 17.70 10.62
CA VAL A 232 -0.78 16.30 10.26
C VAL A 232 -1.05 15.42 11.48
N SER A 233 -1.54 14.22 11.24
CA SER A 233 -1.67 13.15 12.22
C SER A 233 -1.41 11.80 11.57
N PHE A 234 -1.17 10.80 12.40
CA PHE A 234 -0.98 9.42 11.96
C PHE A 234 -1.90 8.48 12.75
N PRO A 235 -2.46 7.46 12.09
CA PRO A 235 -3.24 6.40 12.75
C PRO A 235 -2.34 5.39 13.49
N HIS A 236 -1.03 5.62 13.51
CA HIS A 236 -0.02 4.76 14.11
C HIS A 236 1.02 5.60 14.85
N ASP A 237 1.67 5.02 15.86
CA ASP A 237 2.83 5.65 16.49
C ASP A 237 3.98 5.66 15.48
N VAL A 238 4.58 6.82 15.28
CA VAL A 238 5.69 7.02 14.35
C VAL A 238 6.91 7.41 15.16
N TYR A 239 7.97 6.63 15.03
CA TYR A 239 9.26 6.87 15.67
C TYR A 239 10.18 7.61 14.68
N ILE A 240 11.25 8.23 15.19
CA ILE A 240 12.20 8.94 14.32
C ILE A 240 12.84 8.01 13.29
N ASP A 241 13.07 6.74 13.65
CA ASP A 241 13.65 5.72 12.76
C ASP A 241 12.68 5.24 11.68
N ASP A 242 11.38 5.54 11.82
CA ASP A 242 10.36 5.25 10.81
C ASP A 242 10.34 6.33 9.71
N ILE A 243 11.03 7.47 9.90
CA ILE A 243 11.13 8.53 8.89
C ILE A 243 12.23 8.18 7.88
N ASP A 244 11.97 8.42 6.59
CA ASP A 244 12.97 8.22 5.54
C ASP A 244 14.32 8.87 5.87
N ASN A 245 15.42 8.14 5.63
CA ASN A 245 16.77 8.56 6.02
C ASN A 245 17.30 9.78 5.25
N ASN A 246 16.66 10.17 4.15
CA ASN A 246 16.97 11.42 3.46
C ASN A 246 16.39 12.63 4.19
N TRP A 247 15.48 12.42 5.15
CA TRP A 247 14.87 13.45 5.95
C TRP A 247 15.47 13.51 7.36
N SER A 248 15.60 14.71 7.91
CA SER A 248 16.03 14.92 9.29
C SER A 248 15.16 15.92 10.02
N LEU A 249 14.95 15.68 11.32
CA LEU A 249 14.21 16.61 12.18
C LEU A 249 15.06 17.86 12.43
N GLY A 250 14.44 19.03 12.27
CA GLY A 250 14.99 20.32 12.67
C GLY A 250 14.23 20.97 13.81
N ASP A 251 14.92 21.90 14.48
CA ASP A 251 14.38 22.80 15.50
C ASP A 251 14.97 24.22 15.34
N ALA A 252 14.74 25.11 16.32
CA ALA A 252 15.20 26.50 16.27
C ALA A 252 16.73 26.67 16.25
N ALA A 253 17.50 25.66 16.69
CA ALA A 253 18.96 25.68 16.67
C ALA A 253 19.53 25.12 15.36
N THR A 254 18.67 24.56 14.50
CA THR A 254 19.08 23.87 13.29
C THR A 254 19.39 24.86 12.17
N THR A 255 20.55 24.73 11.51
CA THR A 255 20.86 25.50 10.30
C THR A 255 19.93 25.08 9.17
N THR A 256 19.28 26.04 8.51
CA THR A 256 18.41 25.76 7.35
C THR A 256 19.21 25.11 6.22
N GLY A 257 18.60 24.18 5.48
CA GLY A 257 19.30 23.43 4.42
C GLY A 257 18.92 21.94 4.35
N GLY A 258 18.60 21.47 3.15
CA GLY A 258 18.34 20.05 2.86
C GLY A 258 16.92 19.61 3.19
N ASN A 259 16.67 18.31 3.08
CA ASN A 259 15.39 17.69 3.42
C ASN A 259 15.22 17.65 4.94
N LYS A 260 14.72 18.75 5.49
CA LYS A 260 14.41 18.89 6.91
C LYS A 260 12.93 19.09 7.12
N PHE A 261 12.42 18.50 8.19
CA PHE A 261 11.06 18.72 8.65
C PHE A 261 11.08 19.21 10.10
N TYR A 262 10.07 19.97 10.48
CA TYR A 262 9.93 20.59 11.79
C TYR A 262 8.58 20.21 12.36
N VAL A 263 8.54 19.93 13.66
CA VAL A 263 7.32 19.46 14.34
C VAL A 263 6.99 20.35 15.53
N ARG A 264 5.71 20.73 15.65
CA ARG A 264 5.15 21.31 16.86
C ARG A 264 4.06 20.40 17.42
N LYS A 265 4.16 20.12 18.71
CA LYS A 265 3.11 19.48 19.50
C LYS A 265 2.26 20.53 20.21
N TYR A 266 1.01 20.18 20.44
CA TYR A 266 0.10 20.99 21.25
C TYR A 266 0.08 20.49 22.69
N ASN A 267 0.36 21.39 23.64
CA ASN A 267 0.37 21.10 25.07
C ASN A 267 -0.86 21.71 25.74
N SER A 268 -1.85 20.85 25.97
CA SER A 268 -3.11 21.16 26.62
C SER A 268 -2.94 21.68 28.04
N ASP A 269 -2.05 21.04 28.83
CA ASP A 269 -1.82 21.42 30.22
C ASP A 269 -1.17 22.79 30.33
N LYS A 270 -0.22 23.10 29.44
CA LYS A 270 0.41 24.42 29.38
C LYS A 270 -0.62 25.50 29.13
N ARG A 271 -1.41 25.37 28.05
CA ARG A 271 -2.49 26.32 27.73
C ARG A 271 -3.48 26.47 28.88
N ALA A 272 -3.90 25.34 29.46
CA ALA A 272 -4.80 25.36 30.60
C ALA A 272 -4.14 26.03 31.82
N SER A 273 -2.83 25.94 32.04
CA SER A 273 -2.20 26.56 33.22
C SER A 273 -2.02 28.06 33.09
N ASP A 274 -1.55 28.55 31.93
CA ASP A 274 -1.03 29.92 31.77
C ASP A 274 -1.74 30.74 30.69
N GLY A 275 -2.71 30.17 29.97
CA GLY A 275 -3.44 30.82 28.89
C GLY A 275 -2.64 31.03 27.61
N SER A 276 -1.41 30.50 27.52
CA SER A 276 -0.59 30.59 26.32
C SER A 276 -1.15 29.75 25.16
N SER A 277 -0.55 29.88 23.97
CA SER A 277 -1.03 29.19 22.76
C SER A 277 -1.05 27.66 22.87
N GLY A 278 -0.25 27.08 23.79
CA GLY A 278 -0.06 25.64 23.96
C GLY A 278 0.95 25.03 22.98
N TRP A 279 1.38 25.75 21.93
CA TRP A 279 2.32 25.22 20.95
C TRP A 279 3.74 25.08 21.49
N GLN A 280 4.36 23.93 21.24
CA GLN A 280 5.76 23.65 21.58
C GLN A 280 6.48 23.00 20.40
N VAL A 281 7.62 23.57 20.01
CA VAL A 281 8.53 22.93 19.04
C VAL A 281 9.15 21.71 19.72
N ILE A 282 9.18 20.57 19.03
CA ILE A 282 9.89 19.38 19.50
C ILE A 282 11.38 19.63 19.26
N SER A 283 12.19 19.57 20.32
CA SER A 283 13.63 19.75 20.18
C SER A 283 14.29 18.46 19.69
N THR A 284 15.26 18.61 18.80
CA THR A 284 16.06 17.49 18.29
C THR A 284 16.79 16.71 19.40
N SER A 285 17.16 17.37 20.51
CA SER A 285 17.80 16.71 21.65
C SER A 285 16.85 15.89 22.53
N GLU A 286 15.54 16.06 22.38
CA GLU A 286 14.52 15.32 23.16
C GLU A 286 14.06 14.04 22.43
N VAL A 287 14.38 13.90 21.15
CA VAL A 287 13.92 12.80 20.29
C VAL A 287 14.89 11.62 20.36
N ASN A 288 14.32 10.41 20.43
CA ASN A 288 15.06 9.15 20.46
C ASN A 288 14.23 8.04 19.78
N SER A 289 14.83 6.88 19.57
CA SER A 289 14.20 5.74 18.88
C SER A 289 13.17 4.96 19.71
N THR A 290 13.02 5.26 21.01
CA THR A 290 12.14 4.52 21.94
C THR A 290 10.85 5.26 22.29
N THR A 291 10.76 6.55 21.96
CA THR A 291 9.56 7.37 22.19
C THR A 291 8.98 7.79 20.84
N PRO A 292 7.67 7.66 20.62
CA PRO A 292 7.06 8.13 19.39
C PRO A 292 7.33 9.63 19.18
N LEU A 293 7.80 9.99 17.98
CA LEU A 293 7.85 11.38 17.53
C LEU A 293 6.43 11.89 17.27
N PHE A 294 5.61 11.04 16.65
CA PHE A 294 4.17 11.25 16.50
C PHE A 294 3.44 10.11 17.21
N GLU A 295 2.64 10.44 18.21
CA GLU A 295 1.75 9.50 18.86
C GLU A 295 0.50 9.31 18.00
N ARG A 296 0.06 8.07 17.85
CA ARG A 296 -1.15 7.73 17.13
C ARG A 296 -2.34 8.53 17.64
N ASN A 297 -3.21 8.93 16.73
CA ASN A 297 -4.45 9.65 17.02
C ASN A 297 -4.25 11.04 17.66
N LYS A 298 -3.01 11.55 17.74
CA LYS A 298 -2.72 12.95 18.10
C LYS A 298 -2.42 13.77 16.85
N GLY A 299 -2.75 15.06 16.93
CA GLY A 299 -2.45 16.00 15.86
C GLY A 299 -1.20 16.82 16.16
N TYR A 300 -0.55 17.24 15.08
CA TYR A 300 0.71 17.99 15.08
C TYR A 300 0.67 19.08 14.02
N LEU A 301 1.48 20.11 14.19
CA LEU A 301 1.86 20.97 13.07
C LEU A 301 3.21 20.49 12.53
N VAL A 302 3.27 20.26 11.23
CA VAL A 302 4.49 19.86 10.54
C VAL A 302 4.78 20.88 9.43
N ALA A 303 6.05 21.19 9.22
CA ALA A 303 6.50 22.00 8.10
C ALA A 303 7.78 21.38 7.53
N ILE A 304 7.99 21.48 6.22
CA ILE A 304 9.26 21.13 5.58
C ILE A 304 10.06 22.39 5.27
N ASP A 305 11.38 22.26 5.25
CA ASP A 305 12.29 23.38 5.00
C ASP A 305 12.09 23.99 3.61
N GLN A 306 12.27 25.31 3.50
CA GLN A 306 12.17 26.04 2.23
C GLN A 306 13.13 25.48 1.15
N THR A 307 14.24 24.89 1.58
CA THR A 307 15.32 24.37 0.74
C THR A 307 15.25 22.85 0.52
N ALA A 308 14.25 22.16 1.06
CA ALA A 308 14.06 20.74 0.81
C ALA A 308 13.99 20.47 -0.71
N THR A 309 14.68 19.44 -1.19
CA THR A 309 14.64 19.04 -2.60
C THR A 309 13.40 18.20 -2.89
N GLU A 310 12.91 17.49 -1.87
CA GLU A 310 11.69 16.70 -1.89
C GLU A 310 10.53 17.43 -1.22
N GLU A 311 9.31 17.11 -1.65
CA GLU A 311 8.06 17.63 -1.06
C GLU A 311 7.26 16.54 -0.34
N THR A 312 7.65 15.28 -0.54
CA THR A 312 7.02 14.12 0.11
C THR A 312 7.88 13.67 1.27
N LEU A 313 7.29 13.57 2.45
CA LEU A 313 7.87 12.95 3.64
C LEU A 313 7.35 11.51 3.73
N PRO A 314 8.18 10.50 3.42
CA PRO A 314 7.81 9.10 3.59
C PRO A 314 7.99 8.68 5.06
N VAL A 315 7.05 7.86 5.53
CA VAL A 315 7.06 7.22 6.84
C VAL A 315 6.84 5.72 6.66
N TYR A 316 7.71 4.90 7.22
CA TYR A 316 7.73 3.45 7.08
C TYR A 316 7.37 2.76 8.41
N ILE A 317 6.22 2.11 8.46
CA ILE A 317 5.79 1.29 9.58
C ILE A 317 6.02 -0.17 9.23
N HIS A 318 7.05 -0.77 9.83
CA HIS A 318 7.38 -2.17 9.62
C HIS A 318 6.27 -3.12 10.11
N ASN A 319 6.12 -4.28 9.45
CA ASN A 319 5.02 -5.22 9.72
C ASN A 319 4.89 -5.63 11.18
N GLU A 320 5.99 -5.72 11.93
CA GLU A 320 5.99 -6.20 13.31
C GLU A 320 5.33 -5.20 14.27
N LYS A 321 5.18 -3.94 13.84
CA LYS A 321 4.49 -2.89 14.58
C LYS A 321 2.99 -2.84 14.25
N LEU A 322 2.56 -3.46 13.14
CA LEU A 322 1.17 -3.39 12.68
C LEU A 322 0.23 -4.17 13.58
N THR A 323 -0.93 -3.56 13.84
CA THR A 323 -2.02 -4.23 14.56
C THR A 323 -3.07 -4.73 13.58
N PRO A 324 -3.75 -5.86 13.84
CA PRO A 324 -4.88 -6.32 13.03
C PRO A 324 -6.03 -5.31 12.93
N ALA A 325 -6.08 -4.32 13.83
CA ALA A 325 -7.08 -3.27 13.85
C ALA A 325 -6.79 -2.11 12.89
N PHE A 326 -5.67 -2.12 12.16
CA PHE A 326 -5.33 -1.05 11.23
C PHE A 326 -6.47 -0.77 10.25
N ALA A 327 -6.86 0.51 10.18
CA ALA A 327 -7.94 1.03 9.36
C ALA A 327 -9.31 0.36 9.53
N SER A 328 -9.55 -0.36 10.64
CA SER A 328 -10.86 -0.94 10.95
C SER A 328 -11.54 -0.25 12.14
N ASN A 329 -10.83 -0.14 13.27
CA ASN A 329 -11.34 0.53 14.47
C ASN A 329 -10.21 1.18 15.25
N ALA A 330 -10.56 2.15 16.10
CA ALA A 330 -9.61 2.87 16.92
C ALA A 330 -10.21 3.22 18.28
N THR A 331 -9.39 3.14 19.32
CA THR A 331 -9.72 3.66 20.65
C THR A 331 -8.93 4.94 20.88
N VAL A 332 -9.62 6.01 21.22
CA VAL A 332 -9.06 7.36 21.32
C VAL A 332 -9.35 7.93 22.70
N ALA A 333 -8.29 8.36 23.40
CA ALA A 333 -8.39 9.03 24.68
C ALA A 333 -8.40 10.55 24.49
N ILE A 334 -9.36 11.21 25.13
CA ILE A 334 -9.56 12.66 25.11
C ILE A 334 -9.23 13.20 26.48
N SER A 335 -8.34 14.18 26.52
CA SER A 335 -7.97 14.89 27.75
C SER A 335 -8.86 16.13 27.95
N ALA A 336 -9.03 16.53 29.21
CA ALA A 336 -9.72 17.77 29.57
C ALA A 336 -8.89 18.53 30.60
N ALA A 337 -7.78 19.13 30.17
CA ALA A 337 -6.96 20.00 31.01
C ALA A 337 -7.77 21.26 31.37
N LEU A 338 -8.00 21.52 32.66
CA LEU A 338 -8.86 22.62 33.12
C LEU A 338 -8.05 23.76 33.73
N HIS A 339 -8.21 24.97 33.19
CA HIS A 339 -7.64 26.20 33.75
C HIS A 339 -8.29 26.54 35.08
N ASN A 340 -7.49 26.53 36.15
CA ASN A 340 -7.96 26.81 37.52
C ASN A 340 -9.21 26.00 37.91
N SER A 341 -9.28 24.73 37.47
CA SER A 341 -10.44 23.84 37.66
C SER A 341 -11.76 24.38 37.10
N ASN A 342 -11.71 25.38 36.20
CA ASN A 342 -12.89 26.00 35.58
C ASN A 342 -13.08 25.50 34.15
N ALA A 343 -14.00 24.57 33.94
CA ALA A 343 -14.33 24.03 32.62
C ALA A 343 -14.85 25.08 31.61
N ASN A 344 -15.36 26.22 32.10
CA ASN A 344 -15.88 27.30 31.26
C ASN A 344 -14.82 28.32 30.84
N SER A 345 -13.59 28.23 31.36
CA SER A 345 -12.50 29.11 30.90
C SER A 345 -12.25 28.91 29.40
N GLU A 346 -11.91 29.99 28.71
CA GLU A 346 -11.52 29.94 27.31
C GLU A 346 -10.24 29.12 27.07
N HIS A 347 -9.43 28.90 28.11
CA HIS A 347 -8.19 28.13 28.03
C HIS A 347 -8.36 26.66 28.41
N SER A 348 -9.51 26.28 28.98
CA SER A 348 -9.80 24.91 29.41
C SER A 348 -10.22 24.01 28.26
N GLY A 349 -9.88 22.72 28.40
CA GLY A 349 -10.45 21.62 27.64
C GLY A 349 -9.86 21.40 26.26
N TRP A 350 -8.93 22.25 25.81
CA TRP A 350 -8.36 22.14 24.47
C TRP A 350 -7.43 20.95 24.35
N SER A 351 -7.65 20.11 23.33
CA SER A 351 -6.72 19.09 22.88
C SER A 351 -6.66 19.08 21.36
N LEU A 352 -5.49 18.78 20.80
CA LEU A 352 -5.31 18.59 19.36
C LEU A 352 -5.35 17.10 19.03
N MET A 353 -6.42 16.67 18.39
CA MET A 353 -6.69 15.29 18.04
C MET A 353 -6.31 15.04 16.58
N GLY A 354 -5.79 13.85 16.32
CA GLY A 354 -5.53 13.34 14.98
C GLY A 354 -6.71 12.52 14.47
N ASN A 355 -6.89 12.47 13.16
CA ASN A 355 -7.75 11.48 12.54
C ASN A 355 -7.14 10.07 12.76
N PRO A 356 -7.84 9.16 13.46
CA PRO A 356 -7.33 7.82 13.73
C PRO A 356 -7.37 6.86 12.53
N PHE A 357 -7.89 7.29 11.37
CA PHE A 357 -8.00 6.44 10.19
C PHE A 357 -7.31 7.05 8.96
N PRO A 358 -6.80 6.20 8.05
CA PRO A 358 -6.39 6.61 6.71
C PRO A 358 -7.61 6.84 5.79
N ALA A 359 -8.71 7.37 6.34
CA ALA A 359 -9.94 7.72 5.64
C ALA A 359 -10.60 8.93 6.33
N ALA A 360 -11.49 9.62 5.62
CA ALA A 360 -12.20 10.77 6.18
C ALA A 360 -13.24 10.35 7.23
N ILE A 361 -13.36 11.14 8.29
CA ILE A 361 -14.39 10.98 9.32
C ILE A 361 -15.33 12.17 9.29
N THR A 362 -16.64 11.94 9.31
CA THR A 362 -17.61 13.03 9.40
C THR A 362 -17.66 13.62 10.81
N VAL A 363 -17.86 14.94 10.89
CA VAL A 363 -18.07 15.66 12.16
C VAL A 363 -19.33 15.16 12.87
N ASP A 364 -20.37 14.80 12.12
CA ASP A 364 -21.61 14.21 12.66
C ASP A 364 -21.36 12.89 13.40
N TYR A 365 -20.55 12.01 12.82
CA TYR A 365 -20.20 10.73 13.45
C TYR A 365 -19.37 10.94 14.73
N LEU A 366 -18.41 11.87 14.70
CA LEU A 366 -17.62 12.20 15.89
C LEU A 366 -18.47 12.80 17.00
N LEU A 367 -19.28 13.83 16.71
CA LEU A 367 -20.12 14.49 17.71
C LEU A 367 -21.17 13.53 18.31
N SER A 368 -21.79 12.68 17.49
CA SER A 368 -22.74 11.67 17.99
C SER A 368 -22.07 10.63 18.91
N THR A 369 -20.82 10.25 18.64
CA THR A 369 -20.04 9.34 19.49
C THR A 369 -19.55 10.02 20.78
N LEU A 370 -19.21 11.30 20.70
CA LEU A 370 -18.74 12.11 21.84
C LEU A 370 -19.89 12.43 22.82
N GLY A 371 -21.07 12.77 22.31
CA GLY A 371 -22.19 13.23 23.11
C GLY A 371 -22.02 14.66 23.60
N THR A 372 -22.67 15.01 24.72
CA THR A 372 -22.65 16.37 25.27
C THR A 372 -21.33 16.68 25.99
N GLY A 373 -20.94 17.97 26.00
CA GLY A 373 -19.73 18.44 26.68
C GLY A 373 -18.45 18.45 25.83
N TYR A 374 -18.59 18.24 24.51
CA TYR A 374 -17.50 18.27 23.55
C TYR A 374 -17.84 19.17 22.37
N GLU A 375 -16.89 20.00 21.98
CA GLU A 375 -16.99 20.86 20.81
C GLU A 375 -15.77 20.63 19.90
N LEU A 376 -16.00 20.62 18.59
CA LEU A 376 -14.95 20.40 17.60
C LEU A 376 -14.62 21.70 16.88
N PHE A 377 -13.34 21.91 16.57
CA PHE A 377 -12.86 23.09 15.87
C PHE A 377 -11.77 22.74 14.85
N SER A 378 -11.76 23.44 13.72
CA SER A 378 -10.58 23.54 12.85
C SER A 378 -9.85 24.86 13.11
N PHE A 379 -8.60 24.98 12.66
CA PHE A 379 -7.85 26.22 12.70
C PHE A 379 -7.41 26.56 11.29
N ASP A 380 -7.78 27.74 10.80
CA ASP A 380 -7.52 28.16 9.41
C ASP A 380 -6.19 28.92 9.25
N GLY A 381 -5.48 29.16 10.34
CA GLY A 381 -4.28 29.99 10.39
C GLY A 381 -4.47 31.30 11.17
N ASN A 382 -5.72 31.74 11.34
CA ASN A 382 -6.09 32.96 12.03
C ASN A 382 -6.99 32.68 13.24
N GLU A 383 -8.07 31.93 13.05
CA GLU A 383 -9.08 31.68 14.08
C GLU A 383 -9.51 30.22 14.18
N TYR A 384 -10.14 29.89 15.31
CA TYR A 384 -10.73 28.58 15.53
C TYR A 384 -12.15 28.58 14.98
N ILE A 385 -12.39 27.80 13.94
CA ILE A 385 -13.70 27.67 13.31
C ILE A 385 -14.41 26.48 13.94
N LYS A 386 -15.55 26.73 14.58
CA LYS A 386 -16.37 25.67 15.16
C LYS A 386 -16.92 24.76 14.07
N LEU A 387 -16.78 23.46 14.27
CA LEU A 387 -17.31 22.43 13.37
C LEU A 387 -18.65 21.95 13.93
N GLU A 388 -19.73 22.34 13.26
CA GLU A 388 -21.10 22.00 13.67
C GLU A 388 -21.65 20.80 12.90
N SER A 389 -22.61 20.11 13.53
CA SER A 389 -23.31 19.00 12.92
C SER A 389 -24.24 19.47 11.80
N GLY A 390 -24.40 18.68 10.74
CA GLY A 390 -25.31 18.95 9.62
C GLY A 390 -24.71 19.79 8.47
N ASN A 391 -23.47 20.26 8.60
CA ASN A 391 -22.79 21.05 7.57
C ASN A 391 -21.93 20.23 6.60
N GLY A 392 -21.95 18.89 6.70
CA GLY A 392 -21.15 18.00 5.87
C GLY A 392 -19.63 18.12 6.10
N HIS A 393 -19.21 18.69 7.23
CA HIS A 393 -17.79 18.80 7.57
C HIS A 393 -17.16 17.42 7.77
N ILE A 394 -15.94 17.28 7.25
CA ILE A 394 -15.12 16.08 7.41
C ILE A 394 -13.77 16.43 8.03
N ILE A 395 -13.25 15.52 8.83
CA ILE A 395 -11.84 15.47 9.19
C ILE A 395 -11.15 14.60 8.13
N LYS A 396 -10.26 15.22 7.35
CA LYS A 396 -9.51 14.54 6.29
C LYS A 396 -8.62 13.42 6.87
N PRO A 397 -8.31 12.36 6.11
CA PRO A 397 -7.28 11.39 6.48
C PRO A 397 -5.96 12.12 6.75
N PHE A 398 -5.20 11.66 7.76
CA PHE A 398 -3.97 12.32 8.24
C PHE A 398 -4.16 13.77 8.70
N GLY A 399 -5.40 14.28 8.77
CA GLY A 399 -5.70 15.61 9.27
C GLY A 399 -5.76 15.65 10.79
N ALA A 400 -5.72 16.84 11.37
CA ALA A 400 -5.94 17.07 12.79
C ALA A 400 -7.02 18.11 13.04
N PHE A 401 -7.62 18.07 14.22
CA PHE A 401 -8.68 18.98 14.65
C PHE A 401 -8.61 19.21 16.15
N PHE A 402 -9.12 20.34 16.59
CA PHE A 402 -9.22 20.64 18.01
C PHE A 402 -10.51 20.08 18.58
N ILE A 403 -10.41 19.54 19.79
CA ILE A 403 -11.54 19.25 20.65
C ILE A 403 -11.44 20.15 21.87
N LYS A 404 -12.57 20.74 22.26
CA LYS A 404 -12.74 21.38 23.57
C LYS A 404 -13.63 20.49 24.42
N ALA A 405 -13.07 19.89 25.46
CA ALA A 405 -13.73 18.91 26.32
C ALA A 405 -13.87 19.44 27.75
N THR A 406 -15.05 19.25 28.36
CA THR A 406 -15.27 19.58 29.77
C THR A 406 -14.83 18.48 30.74
N GLN A 407 -14.63 17.26 30.22
CA GLN A 407 -14.23 16.08 30.98
C GLN A 407 -13.44 15.11 30.08
N ALA A 408 -12.56 14.32 30.69
CA ALA A 408 -11.83 13.28 29.98
C ALA A 408 -12.76 12.13 29.57
N LYS A 409 -12.48 11.52 28.41
CA LYS A 409 -13.26 10.38 27.90
C LYS A 409 -12.43 9.53 26.97
N THR A 410 -12.68 8.23 26.98
CA THR A 410 -12.21 7.31 25.95
C THR A 410 -13.38 6.95 25.04
N ILE A 411 -13.19 7.08 23.73
CA ILE A 411 -14.18 6.71 22.71
C ILE A 411 -13.64 5.59 21.83
N SER A 412 -14.56 4.78 21.30
CA SER A 412 -14.27 3.77 20.29
C SER A 412 -14.91 4.21 18.98
N LEU A 413 -14.11 4.23 17.93
CA LEU A 413 -14.50 4.64 16.60
C LEU A 413 -14.30 3.46 15.66
N ASN A 414 -15.18 3.35 14.67
CA ASN A 414 -15.02 2.43 13.54
C ASN A 414 -14.71 3.25 12.30
N ASN A 415 -13.91 2.69 11.41
CA ASN A 415 -13.64 3.29 10.11
C ASN A 415 -14.85 3.08 9.21
N GLN A 416 -15.89 3.88 9.42
CA GLN A 416 -17.12 3.81 8.65
C GLN A 416 -17.01 4.66 7.39
N LYS A 417 -17.65 4.20 6.32
CA LYS A 417 -17.89 5.02 5.13
C LYS A 417 -18.59 6.30 5.58
N SER A 418 -18.03 7.46 5.21
CA SER A 418 -18.80 8.71 5.21
C SER A 418 -19.94 8.50 4.19
N VAL A 419 -21.17 8.37 4.68
CA VAL A 419 -22.38 8.04 3.90
C VAL A 419 -22.60 9.06 2.78
#